data_AF-W7LAQ4-F1
#
_entry.id   AF-W7LAQ4-F1
#
_cell.length_a   1.000
_cell.length_b   1.000
_cell.length_c   1.000
_cell.angle_alpha   90.00
_cell.angle_beta   90.00
_cell.angle_gamma   90.00
#
_symmetry.space_group_name_H-M   'P 1'
#
loop_
_entity.id
_entity.type
_entity.pdbx_description
1 polymer ?
#
loop_
_entity_poly.entity_id
_entity_poly.type
_entity_poly.pdbx_seq_one_letter_code
_entity_poly.pdbx_strand_id
1 'polypeptide(L)'
;MEENRKKIIVNELLHWKKSRMLPDQYCDYLLALYTEGNQPEEAKKRKNKVLLYLANLITLLLIPISALLIYFTELSITLQTVILILFFSACIFFVFYFSRKVKVMHVPIISAALILLMGSVGFVSEIYPDNERILYVSLVMNCVLWLYAGLKWKFLYLWISGGLGFFLIVISIFV
;
A
#
# COMPACT_ATOMS: atom_id res chain seq x y z
N MET A 1 46.75 6.01 -12.79
CA MET A 1 46.46 5.61 -14.19
C MET A 1 45.43 4.47 -14.27
N GLU A 2 45.54 3.42 -13.45
CA GLU A 2 44.61 2.28 -13.40
C GLU A 2 43.13 2.65 -13.19
N GLU A 3 42.82 3.63 -12.34
CA GLU A 3 41.44 4.06 -12.08
C GLU A 3 40.73 4.67 -13.31
N ASN A 4 41.46 5.36 -14.18
CA ASN A 4 40.88 5.90 -15.42
C ASN A 4 40.51 4.78 -16.39
N ARG A 5 41.32 3.71 -16.46
CA ARG A 5 41.03 2.52 -17.27
C ARG A 5 39.81 1.78 -16.73
N LYS A 6 39.71 1.60 -15.41
CA LYS A 6 38.51 1.04 -14.75
C LYS A 6 37.25 1.84 -15.11
N LYS A 7 37.29 3.17 -15.04
CA LYS A 7 36.14 4.04 -15.39
C LYS A 7 35.71 3.90 -16.85
N ILE A 8 36.66 3.78 -17.78
CA ILE A 8 36.37 3.58 -19.21
C ILE A 8 35.64 2.24 -19.42
N ILE A 9 36.16 1.16 -18.84
CA ILE A 9 35.56 -0.19 -18.95
C ILE A 9 34.13 -0.22 -18.38
N VAL A 10 33.89 0.42 -17.24
CA VAL A 10 32.56 0.52 -16.63
C VAL A 10 31.59 1.28 -17.54
N ASN A 11 32.03 2.35 -18.21
CA ASN A 11 31.20 3.13 -19.11
C ASN A 11 30.83 2.35 -20.39
N GLU A 12 31.75 1.56 -20.92
CA GLU A 12 31.50 0.66 -22.06
C GLU A 12 30.51 -0.46 -21.71
N LEU A 13 30.68 -1.10 -20.55
CA LEU A 13 29.75 -2.11 -20.03
C LEU A 13 28.32 -1.54 -19.87
N LEU A 14 28.18 -0.31 -19.34
CA LEU A 14 26.88 0.36 -19.25
C LEU A 14 26.26 0.62 -20.63
N HIS A 15 27.08 0.97 -21.63
CA HIS A 15 26.63 1.12 -23.01
C HIS A 15 26.14 -0.21 -23.60
N TRP A 16 26.86 -1.31 -23.39
CA TRP A 16 26.46 -2.64 -23.86
C TRP A 16 25.19 -3.18 -23.19
N LYS A 17 24.99 -2.86 -21.90
CA LYS A 17 23.74 -3.17 -21.18
C LYS A 17 22.55 -2.42 -21.80
N LYS A 18 22.72 -1.13 -22.09
CA LYS A 18 21.67 -0.30 -22.68
C LYS A 18 21.31 -0.75 -24.11
N SER A 19 22.28 -1.20 -24.89
CA SER A 19 22.06 -1.72 -26.26
C SER A 19 21.66 -3.19 -26.33
N ARG A 20 21.58 -3.91 -25.19
CA ARG A 20 21.34 -5.36 -25.08
C ARG A 20 22.30 -6.22 -25.90
N MET A 21 23.54 -5.78 -26.09
CA MET A 21 24.56 -6.57 -26.80
C MET A 21 25.06 -7.78 -25.99
N LEU A 22 24.89 -7.74 -24.66
CA LEU A 22 25.25 -8.80 -23.73
C LEU A 22 24.04 -9.14 -22.85
N PRO A 23 23.84 -10.42 -22.47
CA PRO A 23 22.80 -10.79 -21.52
C PRO A 23 23.03 -10.10 -20.16
N ASP A 24 21.95 -9.63 -19.54
CA ASP A 24 22.00 -8.79 -18.33
C ASP A 24 22.83 -9.39 -17.20
N GLN A 25 22.80 -10.73 -17.04
CA GLN A 25 23.53 -11.41 -15.97
C GLN A 25 25.06 -11.30 -16.09
N TYR A 26 25.59 -11.38 -17.31
CA TYR A 26 27.04 -11.27 -17.54
C TYR A 26 27.51 -9.82 -17.37
N CYS A 27 26.70 -8.88 -17.84
CA CYS A 27 27.01 -7.47 -17.66
C CYS A 27 27.01 -7.09 -16.17
N ASP A 28 26.02 -7.56 -15.39
CA ASP A 28 25.95 -7.31 -13.95
C ASP A 28 27.12 -7.94 -13.20
N TYR A 29 27.58 -9.14 -13.61
CA TYR A 29 28.77 -9.78 -13.03
C TYR A 29 30.06 -8.98 -13.29
N LEU A 30 30.32 -8.61 -14.55
CA LEU A 30 31.51 -7.81 -14.91
C LEU A 30 31.46 -6.43 -14.26
N LEU A 31 30.29 -5.78 -14.25
CA LEU A 31 30.13 -4.49 -13.60
C LEU A 31 30.40 -4.63 -12.10
N ALA A 32 29.96 -5.70 -11.42
CA ALA A 32 30.22 -5.93 -10.00
C ALA A 32 31.71 -6.15 -9.71
N LEU A 33 32.40 -6.88 -10.60
CA LEU A 33 33.83 -7.15 -10.50
C LEU A 33 34.66 -5.86 -10.66
N TYR A 34 34.32 -5.03 -11.66
CA TYR A 34 35.07 -3.80 -11.96
C TYR A 34 34.67 -2.60 -11.11
N THR A 35 33.47 -2.60 -10.53
CA THR A 35 33.03 -1.56 -9.57
C THR A 35 33.22 -1.98 -8.11
N GLU A 36 33.74 -3.18 -7.84
CA GLU A 36 33.99 -3.70 -6.48
C GLU A 36 32.74 -3.61 -5.60
N GLY A 37 31.55 -3.80 -6.19
CA GLY A 37 30.25 -3.67 -5.52
C GLY A 37 29.69 -2.24 -5.43
N ASN A 38 30.37 -1.22 -5.95
CA ASN A 38 29.88 0.16 -5.98
C ASN A 38 29.06 0.47 -7.24
N GLN A 39 28.17 -0.45 -7.64
CA GLN A 39 27.36 -0.27 -8.83
C GLN A 39 26.36 0.90 -8.65
N PRO A 40 26.32 1.88 -9.56
CA PRO A 40 25.35 2.98 -9.50
C PRO A 40 23.89 2.50 -9.65
N GLU A 41 23.70 1.32 -10.28
CA GLU A 41 22.39 0.66 -10.42
C GLU A 41 21.85 0.13 -9.09
N GLU A 42 22.72 -0.40 -8.22
CA GLU A 42 22.31 -0.87 -6.89
C GLU A 42 21.86 0.28 -6.00
N ALA A 43 22.52 1.44 -6.08
CA ALA A 43 22.09 2.63 -5.33
C ALA A 43 20.65 3.07 -5.70
N LYS A 44 20.30 3.05 -7.00
CA LYS A 44 18.93 3.36 -7.46
C LYS A 44 17.92 2.29 -7.05
N LYS A 45 18.24 1.00 -7.20
CA LYS A 45 17.36 -0.11 -6.79
C LYS A 45 17.15 -0.13 -5.27
N ARG A 46 18.21 0.13 -4.48
CA ARG A 46 18.18 0.22 -3.01
C ARG A 46 17.36 1.42 -2.53
N LYS A 47 17.50 2.60 -3.16
CA LYS A 47 16.71 3.79 -2.81
C LYS A 47 15.20 3.57 -3.04
N ASN A 48 14.81 2.90 -4.13
CA ASN A 48 13.41 2.55 -4.38
C ASN A 48 12.86 1.53 -3.37
N LYS A 49 13.69 0.56 -2.93
CA LYS A 49 13.28 -0.40 -1.88
C LYS A 49 13.08 0.26 -0.52
N VAL A 50 13.96 1.18 -0.12
CA VAL A 50 13.83 1.92 1.15
C VAL A 50 12.59 2.81 1.13
N LEU A 51 12.33 3.52 0.04
CA LEU A 51 11.11 4.34 -0.12
C LEU A 51 9.83 3.49 -0.04
N LEU A 52 9.82 2.31 -0.66
CA LEU A 52 8.67 1.39 -0.58
C LEU A 52 8.47 0.86 0.86
N TYR A 53 9.56 0.51 1.55
CA TYR A 53 9.48 0.06 2.94
C TYR A 53 8.96 1.16 3.86
N LEU A 54 9.46 2.39 3.69
CA LEU A 54 8.95 3.55 4.43
C LEU A 54 7.48 3.81 4.15
N ALA A 55 7.06 3.76 2.87
CA ALA A 55 5.66 3.95 2.49
C ALA A 55 4.77 2.89 3.15
N ASN A 56 5.14 1.61 3.09
CA ASN A 56 4.40 0.55 3.76
C ASN A 56 4.34 0.74 5.28
N LEU A 57 5.45 1.17 5.90
CA LEU A 57 5.50 1.43 7.34
C LEU A 57 4.59 2.59 7.75
N ILE A 58 4.63 3.70 7.01
CA ILE A 58 3.77 4.87 7.23
C ILE A 58 2.31 4.47 7.09
N THR A 59 1.98 3.74 6.05
CA THR A 59 0.61 3.31 5.79
C THR A 59 0.10 2.29 6.81
N LEU A 60 0.97 1.43 7.33
CA LEU A 60 0.66 0.53 8.44
C LEU A 60 0.41 1.31 9.73
N LEU A 61 1.23 2.33 10.02
CA LEU A 61 1.10 3.18 11.21
C LEU A 61 -0.19 4.01 11.18
N LEU A 62 -0.71 4.33 9.99
CA LEU A 62 -1.97 5.05 9.83
C LEU A 62 -3.18 4.30 10.43
N ILE A 63 -3.12 2.96 10.53
CA ILE A 63 -4.20 2.15 11.11
C ILE A 63 -4.37 2.42 12.61
N PRO A 64 -3.37 2.20 13.49
CA PRO A 64 -3.52 2.50 14.92
C PRO A 64 -3.74 4.00 15.17
N ILE A 65 -3.21 4.89 14.32
CA ILE A 65 -3.51 6.32 14.42
C ILE A 65 -5.00 6.58 14.17
N SER A 66 -5.60 5.98 13.14
CA SER A 66 -7.04 6.12 12.88
C SER A 66 -7.90 5.56 14.02
N ALA A 67 -7.47 4.45 14.63
CA ALA A 67 -8.12 3.88 15.82
C ALA A 67 -8.05 4.82 17.02
N LEU A 68 -6.87 5.39 17.27
CA LEU A 68 -6.66 6.36 18.35
C LEU A 68 -7.49 7.62 18.15
N LEU A 69 -7.59 8.12 16.91
CA LEU A 69 -8.43 9.28 16.60
C LEU A 69 -9.91 9.04 16.92
N ILE A 70 -10.42 7.84 16.62
CA ILE A 70 -11.81 7.47 16.95
C ILE A 70 -11.98 7.27 18.45
N TYR A 71 -11.02 6.66 19.14
CA TYR A 71 -11.09 6.41 20.59
C TYR A 71 -10.96 7.68 21.44
N PHE A 72 -10.19 8.67 20.99
CA PHE A 72 -9.94 9.86 21.80
C PHE A 72 -11.16 10.78 21.95
N THR A 73 -12.25 10.58 21.19
CA THR A 73 -13.63 11.12 21.34
C THR A 73 -13.86 12.58 21.82
N GLU A 74 -12.82 13.42 21.91
CA GLU A 74 -12.89 14.83 22.34
C GLU A 74 -12.77 15.81 21.16
N LEU A 75 -12.57 15.31 19.95
CA LEU A 75 -12.49 16.12 18.73
C LEU A 75 -13.87 16.30 18.12
N SER A 76 -14.11 17.44 17.48
CA SER A 76 -15.37 17.65 16.77
C SER A 76 -15.52 16.65 15.62
N ILE A 77 -16.75 16.14 15.44
CA ILE A 77 -17.14 15.15 14.43
C ILE A 77 -16.67 15.58 13.02
N THR A 78 -16.80 16.87 12.71
CA THR A 78 -16.36 17.45 11.45
C THR A 78 -14.85 17.30 11.23
N LEU A 79 -14.03 17.49 12.27
CA LEU A 79 -12.58 17.36 12.14
C LEU A 79 -12.17 15.89 12.04
N GLN A 80 -12.77 15.01 12.84
CA GLN A 80 -12.47 13.57 12.80
C GLN A 80 -12.75 12.97 11.42
N THR A 81 -13.92 13.25 10.85
CA THR A 81 -14.30 12.76 9.52
C THR A 81 -13.39 13.30 8.41
N VAL A 82 -13.05 14.59 8.46
CA VAL A 82 -12.11 15.21 7.48
C VAL A 82 -10.73 14.55 7.55
N ILE A 83 -10.20 14.31 8.75
CA ILE A 83 -8.87 13.67 8.93
C ILE A 83 -8.89 12.23 8.43
N LEU A 84 -9.95 11.46 8.72
CA LEU A 84 -10.08 10.08 8.23
C LEU A 84 -10.17 10.02 6.70
N ILE A 85 -10.92 10.92 6.07
CA ILE A 85 -10.99 11.05 4.61
C ILE A 85 -9.61 11.42 4.04
N LEU A 86 -8.88 12.32 4.71
CA LEU A 86 -7.52 12.68 4.32
C LEU A 86 -6.57 11.48 4.38
N PHE A 87 -6.63 10.66 5.44
CA PHE A 87 -5.83 9.43 5.52
C PHE A 87 -6.21 8.38 4.46
N PHE A 88 -7.50 8.21 4.18
CA PHE A 88 -7.96 7.32 3.13
C PHE A 88 -7.46 7.77 1.74
N SER A 89 -7.61 9.05 1.42
CA SER A 89 -7.12 9.64 0.16
C SER A 89 -5.59 9.55 0.03
N ALA A 90 -4.85 9.75 1.13
CA ALA A 90 -3.41 9.56 1.16
C ALA A 90 -3.02 8.10 0.83
N CYS A 91 -3.71 7.11 1.41
CA CYS A 91 -3.47 5.70 1.09
C CYS A 91 -3.69 5.41 -0.41
N ILE A 92 -4.78 5.91 -0.99
CA ILE A 92 -5.05 5.76 -2.43
C ILE A 92 -3.97 6.45 -3.29
N PHE A 93 -3.55 7.66 -2.90
CA PHE A 93 -2.50 8.38 -3.59
C PHE A 93 -1.18 7.60 -3.56
N PHE A 94 -0.82 7.02 -2.42
CA PHE A 94 0.35 6.15 -2.28
C PHE A 94 0.24 4.92 -3.18
N VAL A 95 -0.93 4.25 -3.23
CA VAL A 95 -1.17 3.15 -4.16
C VAL A 95 -0.96 3.60 -5.60
N PHE A 96 -1.54 4.72 -6.03
CA PHE A 96 -1.43 5.21 -7.41
C PHE A 96 0.01 5.61 -7.77
N TYR A 97 0.71 6.32 -6.89
CA TYR A 97 2.08 6.77 -7.11
C TYR A 97 3.06 5.60 -7.23
N PHE A 98 2.95 4.60 -6.33
CA PHE A 98 3.84 3.44 -6.34
C PHE A 98 3.41 2.35 -7.34
N SER A 99 2.15 2.36 -7.81
CA SER A 99 1.66 1.44 -8.85
C SER A 99 2.44 1.50 -10.14
N ARG A 100 3.02 2.66 -10.47
CA ARG A 100 3.84 2.81 -11.67
C ARG A 100 5.24 2.21 -11.53
N LYS A 101 5.72 1.91 -10.32
CA LYS A 101 7.13 1.54 -10.09
C LYS A 101 7.36 0.16 -9.48
N VAL A 102 6.42 -0.39 -8.72
CA VAL A 102 6.65 -1.67 -8.01
C VAL A 102 5.37 -2.50 -7.88
N LYS A 103 5.46 -3.82 -8.15
CA LYS A 103 4.33 -4.77 -8.09
C LYS A 103 3.87 -5.14 -6.67
N VAL A 104 4.62 -4.80 -5.63
CA VAL A 104 4.34 -5.25 -4.24
C VAL A 104 3.51 -4.18 -3.51
N MET A 105 2.18 -4.19 -3.72
CA MET A 105 1.26 -3.17 -3.18
C MET A 105 0.06 -3.79 -2.45
N HIS A 106 0.32 -4.68 -1.50
CA HIS A 106 -0.76 -5.28 -0.70
C HIS A 106 -1.06 -4.46 0.55
N VAL A 107 -0.02 -3.96 1.23
CA VAL A 107 -0.16 -3.24 2.52
C VAL A 107 -1.01 -1.97 2.42
N PRO A 108 -0.80 -1.08 1.43
CA PRO A 108 -1.55 0.18 1.38
C PRO A 108 -3.03 0.02 0.98
N ILE A 109 -3.35 -1.08 0.30
CA ILE A 109 -4.72 -1.41 -0.07
C ILE A 109 -5.46 -1.96 1.15
N ILE A 110 -4.80 -2.82 1.93
CA ILE A 110 -5.38 -3.39 3.16
C ILE A 110 -5.64 -2.29 4.19
N SER A 111 -4.69 -1.39 4.39
CA SER A 111 -4.87 -0.26 5.31
C SER A 111 -6.01 0.66 4.86
N ALA A 112 -6.14 0.96 3.57
CA ALA A 112 -7.21 1.80 3.05
C ALA A 112 -8.58 1.14 3.30
N ALA A 113 -8.69 -0.17 3.08
CA ALA A 113 -9.90 -0.93 3.36
C ALA A 113 -10.27 -0.88 4.85
N LEU A 114 -9.30 -1.09 5.75
CA LEU A 114 -9.52 -1.04 7.20
C LEU A 114 -9.91 0.36 7.68
N ILE A 115 -9.22 1.41 7.21
CA ILE A 115 -9.54 2.80 7.56
C ILE A 115 -10.95 3.17 7.07
N LEU A 116 -11.34 2.71 5.87
CA LEU A 116 -12.69 2.92 5.34
C LEU A 116 -13.75 2.27 6.25
N LEU A 117 -13.53 1.03 6.67
CA LEU A 117 -14.46 0.35 7.57
C LEU A 117 -14.54 1.04 8.93
N MET A 118 -13.40 1.37 9.54
CA MET A 118 -13.37 2.05 10.84
C MET A 118 -14.06 3.41 10.78
N GLY A 119 -13.80 4.20 9.74
CA GLY A 119 -14.45 5.49 9.55
C GLY A 119 -15.95 5.38 9.28
N SER A 120 -16.37 4.39 8.50
CA SER A 120 -17.80 4.13 8.21
C SER A 120 -18.57 3.69 9.46
N VAL A 121 -17.94 2.89 10.33
CA VAL A 121 -18.56 2.46 11.60
C VAL A 121 -18.61 3.61 12.59
N GLY A 122 -17.50 4.35 12.77
CA GLY A 122 -17.47 5.52 13.67
C GLY A 122 -18.50 6.58 13.29
N PHE A 123 -18.60 6.90 11.99
CA PHE A 123 -19.58 7.88 11.49
C PHE A 123 -21.03 7.47 11.75
N VAL A 124 -21.37 6.20 11.54
CA VAL A 124 -22.74 5.72 11.75
C VAL A 124 -23.07 5.62 13.24
N SER A 125 -22.11 5.22 14.07
CA SER A 125 -22.30 5.10 15.52
C SER A 125 -22.57 6.45 16.20
N GLU A 126 -22.00 7.55 15.68
CA GLU A 126 -22.22 8.89 16.24
C GLU A 126 -23.52 9.53 15.74
N ILE A 127 -23.87 9.37 14.45
CA ILE A 127 -25.09 10.00 13.89
C ILE A 127 -26.36 9.22 14.26
N TYR A 128 -26.29 7.89 14.32
CA TYR A 128 -27.44 7.02 14.54
C TYR A 128 -27.19 5.99 15.65
N PRO A 129 -27.02 6.42 16.92
CA PRO A 129 -26.70 5.52 18.03
C PRO A 129 -27.76 4.44 18.28
N ASP A 130 -29.05 4.73 18.04
CA ASP A 130 -30.17 3.82 18.34
C ASP A 130 -30.59 2.89 17.19
N ASN A 131 -29.97 2.99 16.01
CA ASN A 131 -30.41 2.24 14.83
C ASN A 131 -29.37 1.20 14.38
N GLU A 132 -29.39 0.05 15.03
CA GLU A 132 -28.57 -1.12 14.68
C GLU A 132 -28.71 -1.53 13.20
N ARG A 133 -29.90 -1.37 12.62
CA ARG A 133 -30.17 -1.63 11.20
C ARG A 133 -29.28 -0.80 10.26
N ILE A 134 -29.01 0.46 10.61
CA ILE A 134 -28.18 1.35 9.78
C ILE A 134 -26.70 0.94 9.88
N LEU A 135 -26.26 0.48 11.06
CA LEU A 135 -24.93 -0.11 11.23
C LEU A 135 -24.75 -1.36 10.36
N TYR A 136 -25.73 -2.27 10.35
CA TYR A 136 -25.69 -3.46 9.49
C TYR A 136 -25.65 -3.09 7.99
N VAL A 137 -26.44 -2.12 7.55
CA VAL A 137 -26.41 -1.64 6.15
C VAL A 137 -25.02 -1.07 5.80
N SER A 138 -24.42 -0.29 6.70
CA SER A 138 -23.06 0.25 6.53
C SER A 138 -22.01 -0.84 6.39
N LEU A 139 -22.07 -1.89 7.21
CA LEU A 139 -21.16 -3.04 7.13
C LEU A 139 -21.33 -3.83 5.83
N VAL A 140 -22.57 -4.10 5.41
CA VAL A 140 -22.86 -4.77 4.13
C VAL A 140 -22.31 -3.95 2.96
N MET A 141 -22.50 -2.63 2.97
CA MET A 141 -21.96 -1.75 1.92
C MET A 141 -20.43 -1.82 1.83
N ASN A 142 -19.73 -1.80 2.97
CA ASN A 142 -18.26 -1.95 3.00
C ASN A 142 -17.81 -3.31 2.46
N CYS A 143 -18.51 -4.38 2.84
CA CYS A 143 -18.25 -5.73 2.37
C CYS A 143 -18.44 -5.86 0.84
N VAL A 144 -19.52 -5.32 0.29
CA VAL A 144 -19.78 -5.29 -1.16
C VAL A 144 -18.70 -4.50 -1.90
N LEU A 145 -18.28 -3.35 -1.35
CA LEU A 145 -17.17 -2.57 -1.92
C LEU A 145 -15.88 -3.38 -1.97
N TRP A 146 -15.57 -4.15 -0.92
CA TRP A 146 -14.38 -5.01 -0.88
C TRP A 146 -14.47 -6.17 -1.87
N LEU A 147 -15.63 -6.80 -2.02
CA LEU A 147 -15.87 -7.85 -3.01
C LEU A 147 -15.71 -7.32 -4.44
N TYR A 148 -16.28 -6.14 -4.72
CA TYR A 148 -16.17 -5.49 -6.03
C TYR A 148 -14.73 -5.08 -6.35
N ALA A 149 -14.02 -4.48 -5.38
CA ALA A 149 -12.62 -4.12 -5.52
C ALA A 149 -11.72 -5.36 -5.70
N GLY A 150 -11.97 -6.43 -4.92
CA GLY A 150 -11.30 -7.71 -5.03
C GLY A 150 -11.48 -8.37 -6.39
N LEU A 151 -12.69 -8.29 -6.96
CA LEU A 151 -12.99 -8.80 -8.31
C LEU A 151 -12.29 -7.99 -9.40
N LYS A 152 -12.40 -6.66 -9.36
CA LYS A 152 -11.83 -5.76 -10.37
C LYS A 152 -10.31 -5.85 -10.43
N TRP A 153 -9.65 -5.99 -9.28
CA TRP A 153 -8.19 -5.97 -9.17
C TRP A 153 -7.57 -7.36 -8.92
N LYS A 154 -8.38 -8.44 -8.96
CA LYS A 154 -7.97 -9.85 -8.72
C LYS A 154 -7.20 -10.06 -7.41
N PHE A 155 -7.46 -9.25 -6.40
CA PHE A 155 -6.84 -9.41 -5.08
C PHE A 155 -7.64 -10.42 -4.25
N LEU A 156 -7.11 -11.66 -4.16
CA LEU A 156 -7.75 -12.76 -3.43
C LEU A 156 -8.03 -12.41 -1.96
N TYR A 157 -7.14 -11.68 -1.30
CA TYR A 157 -7.29 -11.29 0.12
C TYR A 157 -8.53 -10.42 0.38
N LEU A 158 -8.82 -9.47 -0.51
CA LEU A 158 -10.00 -8.59 -0.39
C LEU A 158 -11.30 -9.37 -0.64
N TRP A 159 -11.26 -10.31 -1.57
CA TRP A 159 -12.41 -11.15 -1.87
C TRP A 159 -12.74 -12.12 -0.71
N ILE A 160 -11.72 -12.76 -0.14
CA ILE A 160 -11.87 -13.64 1.03
C ILE A 160 -12.36 -12.84 2.24
N SER A 161 -11.75 -11.67 2.51
CA SER A 161 -12.15 -10.80 3.62
C SER A 161 -13.61 -10.32 3.47
N GLY A 162 -14.00 -9.94 2.26
CA GLY A 162 -15.39 -9.59 1.94
C GLY A 162 -16.34 -10.75 2.22
N GLY A 163 -16.08 -11.94 1.67
CA GLY A 163 -16.93 -13.11 1.88
C GLY A 163 -17.05 -13.50 3.37
N LEU A 164 -15.93 -13.47 4.10
CA LEU A 164 -15.90 -13.80 5.53
C LEU A 164 -16.63 -12.74 6.36
N GLY A 165 -16.50 -11.46 6.01
CA GLY A 165 -17.27 -10.36 6.62
C GLY A 165 -18.77 -10.49 6.39
N PHE A 166 -19.20 -10.86 5.17
CA PHE A 166 -20.62 -11.11 4.89
C PHE A 166 -21.16 -12.27 5.73
N PHE A 167 -20.39 -13.35 5.83
CA PHE A 167 -20.76 -14.52 6.62
C PHE A 167 -20.91 -14.18 8.11
N LEU A 168 -20.01 -13.37 8.68
CA LEU A 168 -20.11 -12.90 10.07
C LEU A 168 -21.35 -12.04 10.30
N ILE A 169 -21.71 -11.16 9.35
CA ILE A 169 -22.92 -10.34 9.45
C ILE A 169 -24.17 -11.21 9.47
N VAL A 170 -24.23 -12.24 8.61
CA VAL A 170 -25.36 -13.18 8.60
C VAL A 170 -25.47 -13.89 9.94
N ILE A 171 -24.37 -14.40 10.50
CA ILE A 171 -24.39 -15.04 11.82
C ILE A 171 -24.90 -14.06 12.90
N SER A 172 -24.42 -12.83 12.90
CA SER A 172 -24.80 -11.80 13.88
C SER A 172 -26.27 -11.39 13.83
N ILE A 173 -26.96 -11.61 12.70
CA ILE A 173 -28.41 -11.34 12.58
C ILE A 173 -29.24 -12.50 13.13
N PHE A 174 -28.70 -13.72 13.12
CA PHE A 174 -29.40 -14.94 13.55
C PHE A 174 -29.15 -15.33 15.02
N VAL A 175 -28.06 -14.83 15.63
CA VAL A 175 -27.74 -14.97 17.06
C VAL A 175 -28.41 -13.86 17.84
#